data_AF-A0A6N7RNL8-F1
#
_entry.id   AF-A0A6N7RNL8-F1
#
_cell.length_a   1.000
_cell.length_b   1.000
_cell.length_c   1.000
_cell.angle_alpha   90.00
_cell.angle_beta   90.00
_cell.angle_gamma   90.00
#
_symmetry.space_group_name_H-M   'P 1'
#
loop_
_entity.id
_entity.type
_entity.pdbx_description
1 polymer ?
#
loop_
_entity_poly.entity_id
_entity_poly.type
_entity_poly.pdbx_seq_one_letter_code
_entity_poly.pdbx_strand_id
1 'polypeptide(L)'
;MHIRRHPATGETYLLDKKDACSLNSMRLANLYLNLFDDPFAAFLSDDARKEQSIAQAIWNVLDDEEAAARSREDWNTLGKLLLEKARYRCSVGEDFFPVQREALRCQLKHLQRSGATKVRIVSGHDGMVCARCAEHEGMVLSIEEALESMPLPVRCDASSRRVAVEDDRGWCRCFYARKD
;
A
#
# COMPACT_ATOMS: atom_id res chain seq x y z
N MET A 1 3.34 19.73 -10.82
CA MET A 1 4.31 19.23 -11.81
C MET A 1 5.56 18.81 -11.06
N HIS A 2 5.97 17.56 -11.18
CA HIS A 2 7.13 17.02 -10.47
C HIS A 2 8.30 16.84 -11.45
N ILE A 3 9.51 17.22 -11.05
CA ILE A 3 10.71 17.10 -11.88
C ILE A 3 11.54 15.93 -11.37
N ARG A 4 11.92 15.00 -12.25
CA ARG A 4 12.85 13.90 -11.95
C ARG A 4 14.00 13.89 -12.94
N ARG A 5 15.20 13.58 -12.44
CA ARG A 5 16.41 13.46 -13.26
C ARG A 5 16.86 12.00 -13.28
N HIS A 6 17.12 11.45 -14.46
CA HIS A 6 17.69 10.12 -14.61
C HIS A 6 19.08 10.10 -13.95
N PRO A 7 19.38 9.13 -13.06
CA PRO A 7 20.68 9.11 -12.37
C PRO A 7 21.85 8.84 -13.32
N ALA A 8 21.70 7.90 -14.26
CA ALA A 8 22.73 7.61 -15.27
C ALA A 8 22.84 8.64 -16.41
N THR A 9 21.74 8.99 -17.10
CA THR A 9 21.80 9.86 -18.30
C THR A 9 21.76 11.35 -17.98
N GLY A 10 21.28 11.72 -16.80
CA GLY A 10 21.06 13.12 -16.41
C GLY A 10 19.87 13.78 -17.09
N GLU A 11 19.08 13.05 -17.89
CA GLU A 11 17.87 13.54 -18.55
C GLU A 11 16.79 13.94 -17.55
N THR A 12 15.99 14.95 -17.89
CA THR A 12 14.97 15.49 -17.00
C THR A 12 13.57 15.16 -17.52
N TYR A 13 12.73 14.60 -16.65
CA TYR A 13 11.36 14.22 -16.93
C TYR A 13 10.40 15.09 -16.11
N LEU A 14 9.40 15.62 -16.81
CA LEU A 14 8.26 16.30 -16.19
C LEU A 14 7.17 15.28 -15.96
N LEU A 15 6.88 14.99 -14.70
CA LEU A 15 5.86 14.05 -14.30
C LEU A 15 4.59 14.80 -13.92
N ASP A 16 3.47 14.30 -14.42
CA ASP A 16 2.16 14.67 -13.91
C ASP A 16 1.94 14.07 -12.50
N LYS A 17 0.79 14.37 -11.89
CA LYS A 17 0.47 13.86 -10.55
C LYS A 17 0.39 12.32 -10.52
N LYS A 18 -0.19 11.70 -11.55
CA LYS A 18 -0.40 10.24 -11.60
C LYS A 18 0.93 9.51 -11.75
N ASP A 19 1.79 9.97 -12.66
CA ASP A 19 3.11 9.38 -12.88
C ASP A 19 4.01 9.54 -11.64
N ALA A 20 3.97 10.70 -10.98
CA ALA A 20 4.71 10.91 -9.74
C ALA A 20 4.23 9.99 -8.61
N CYS A 21 2.91 9.80 -8.47
CA CYS A 21 2.32 8.89 -7.49
C CYS A 21 2.68 7.43 -7.78
N SER A 22 2.54 6.98 -9.03
CA SER A 22 2.90 5.63 -9.45
C SER A 22 4.38 5.33 -9.20
N LEU A 23 5.28 6.26 -9.52
CA LEU A 23 6.72 6.10 -9.26
C LEU A 23 7.02 5.98 -7.77
N ASN A 24 6.33 6.74 -6.92
CA ASN A 24 6.50 6.59 -5.48
C ASN A 24 5.97 5.25 -4.96
N SER A 25 4.81 4.77 -5.44
CA SER A 25 4.29 3.44 -5.11
C SER A 25 5.24 2.32 -5.55
N MET A 26 5.81 2.41 -6.76
CA MET A 26 6.81 1.46 -7.22
C MET A 26 8.07 1.49 -6.36
N ARG A 27 8.57 2.67 -6.02
CA ARG A 27 9.74 2.81 -5.13
C ARG A 27 9.49 2.16 -3.78
N LEU A 28 8.32 2.38 -3.19
CA LEU A 28 7.94 1.78 -1.92
C LEU A 28 7.81 0.27 -2.05
N ALA A 29 7.16 -0.25 -3.08
CA ALA A 29 7.11 -1.69 -3.36
C ALA A 29 8.52 -2.29 -3.55
N ASN A 30 9.38 -1.60 -4.29
CA ASN A 30 10.74 -2.03 -4.56
C ASN A 30 11.59 -2.12 -3.27
N LEU A 31 11.44 -1.18 -2.35
CA LEU A 31 12.11 -1.24 -1.03
C LEU A 31 11.76 -2.51 -0.25
N TYR A 32 10.59 -3.11 -0.51
CA TYR A 32 10.16 -4.32 0.17
C TYR A 32 10.50 -5.60 -0.58
N LEU A 33 10.64 -5.52 -1.90
CA LEU A 33 10.64 -6.69 -2.79
C LEU A 33 11.95 -6.85 -3.58
N ASN A 34 12.82 -5.83 -3.59
CA ASN A 34 14.06 -5.82 -4.37
C ASN A 34 13.82 -6.20 -5.85
N LEU A 35 12.76 -5.65 -6.45
CA LEU A 35 12.36 -5.95 -7.84
C LEU A 35 13.40 -5.43 -8.85
N PHE A 36 14.03 -4.29 -8.56
CA PHE A 36 14.98 -3.60 -9.43
C PHE A 36 16.06 -2.89 -8.63
N ASP A 37 17.27 -2.80 -9.19
CA ASP A 37 18.34 -1.96 -8.65
C ASP A 37 17.98 -0.47 -8.75
N ASP A 38 17.41 -0.06 -9.89
CA ASP A 38 16.80 1.24 -10.10
C ASP A 38 15.50 1.07 -10.91
N PRO A 39 14.32 1.16 -10.27
CA PRO A 39 13.06 0.91 -10.95
C PRO A 39 12.70 2.01 -11.96
N PHE A 40 13.31 3.21 -11.86
CA PHE A 40 13.14 4.28 -12.86
C PHE A 40 14.02 4.03 -14.08
N ALA A 41 15.28 3.62 -13.88
CA ALA A 41 16.17 3.29 -15.00
C ALA A 41 15.69 2.04 -15.76
N ALA A 42 15.22 1.00 -15.04
CA ALA A 42 14.67 -0.22 -15.65
C ALA A 42 13.44 0.07 -16.52
N PHE A 43 12.62 1.05 -16.12
CA PHE A 43 11.49 1.50 -16.93
C PHE A 43 11.94 2.22 -18.21
N LEU A 44 12.95 3.09 -18.13
CA LEU A 44 13.40 3.91 -19.26
C LEU A 44 14.23 3.14 -20.30
N SER A 45 14.79 1.99 -19.94
CA SER A 45 15.58 1.15 -20.84
C SER A 45 14.76 0.26 -21.79
N ASP A 46 13.45 0.13 -21.58
CA ASP A 46 12.61 -0.78 -22.36
C ASP A 46 11.86 -0.01 -23.46
N ASP A 47 12.30 -0.17 -24.71
CA ASP A 47 11.73 0.51 -25.89
C ASP A 47 10.23 0.22 -26.07
N ALA A 48 9.76 -0.97 -25.65
CA ALA A 48 8.34 -1.34 -25.71
C ALA A 48 7.46 -0.53 -24.72
N ARG A 49 8.08 0.08 -23.71
CA ARG A 49 7.40 0.91 -22.71
C ARG A 49 7.34 2.38 -23.09
N LYS A 50 8.02 2.81 -24.16
CA LYS A 50 8.00 4.20 -24.64
C LYS A 50 6.63 4.65 -25.18
N GLU A 51 5.79 3.71 -25.59
CA GLU A 51 4.42 3.97 -26.03
C GLU A 51 3.39 3.96 -24.88
N GLN A 52 3.77 3.47 -23.69
CA GLN A 52 2.91 3.42 -22.51
C GLN A 52 3.20 4.61 -21.58
N SER A 53 2.20 5.05 -20.82
CA SER A 53 2.47 5.99 -19.72
C SER A 53 3.33 5.32 -18.64
N ILE A 54 4.15 6.12 -17.94
CA ILE A 54 4.94 5.66 -16.80
C ILE A 54 4.03 4.96 -15.78
N ALA A 55 2.88 5.56 -15.47
CA ALA A 55 1.89 4.94 -14.60
C ALA A 55 1.45 3.55 -15.09
N GLN A 56 1.09 3.37 -16.36
CA GLN A 56 0.58 2.08 -16.86
C GLN A 56 1.63 0.98 -16.72
N ALA A 57 2.86 1.24 -17.13
CA ALA A 57 3.91 0.23 -17.08
C ALA A 57 4.30 -0.15 -15.65
N ILE A 58 4.29 0.81 -14.73
CA ILE A 58 4.48 0.55 -13.30
C ILE A 58 3.38 -0.39 -12.80
N TRP A 59 2.12 -0.11 -13.13
CA TRP A 59 1.00 -0.92 -12.67
C TRP A 59 1.01 -2.33 -13.28
N ASN A 60 1.42 -2.50 -14.53
CA ASN A 60 1.59 -3.83 -15.12
C ASN A 60 2.58 -4.69 -14.31
N VAL A 61 3.74 -4.14 -13.95
CA VAL A 61 4.72 -4.85 -13.11
C VAL A 61 4.15 -5.20 -11.74
N LEU A 62 3.44 -4.27 -11.11
CA LEU A 62 2.82 -4.50 -9.80
C LEU A 62 1.62 -5.46 -9.87
N ASP A 63 0.94 -5.56 -11.01
CA ASP A 63 -0.14 -6.53 -11.27
C ASP A 63 0.43 -7.93 -11.48
N ASP A 64 1.51 -8.06 -12.25
CA ASP A 64 2.21 -9.33 -12.47
C ASP A 64 2.76 -9.88 -11.14
N GLU A 65 3.41 -9.04 -10.32
CA GLU A 65 3.92 -9.48 -9.02
C GLU A 65 2.78 -9.74 -8.02
N GLU A 66 1.65 -9.03 -8.12
CA GLU A 66 0.46 -9.37 -7.32
C GLU A 66 -0.04 -10.77 -7.66
N ALA A 67 -0.19 -11.08 -8.96
CA ALA A 67 -0.63 -12.38 -9.43
C ALA A 67 0.33 -13.49 -8.99
N ALA A 68 1.65 -13.24 -9.07
CA ALA A 68 2.67 -14.16 -8.63
C ALA A 68 2.68 -14.37 -7.11
N ALA A 69 2.55 -13.31 -6.31
CA ALA A 69 2.44 -13.42 -4.86
C ALA A 69 1.17 -14.17 -4.43
N ARG A 70 0.06 -13.95 -5.14
CA ARG A 70 -1.21 -14.64 -4.91
C ARG A 70 -1.10 -16.13 -5.21
N SER A 71 -0.45 -16.53 -6.31
CA SER A 71 -0.28 -17.95 -6.65
C SER A 71 0.63 -18.70 -5.69
N ARG A 72 1.62 -18.02 -5.10
CA ARG A 72 2.53 -18.57 -4.07
C ARG A 72 1.95 -18.53 -2.64
N GLU A 73 0.76 -17.96 -2.47
CA GLU A 73 0.19 -17.61 -1.16
C GLU A 73 1.16 -16.82 -0.27
N ASP A 74 1.97 -15.94 -0.90
CA ASP A 74 2.88 -15.04 -0.19
C ASP A 74 2.09 -13.84 0.32
N TRP A 75 1.37 -14.07 1.42
CA TRP A 75 0.49 -13.09 2.06
C TRP A 75 1.22 -11.82 2.52
N ASN A 76 2.51 -11.91 2.83
CA ASN A 76 3.29 -10.74 3.22
C ASN A 76 3.56 -9.84 2.02
N THR A 77 4.05 -10.40 0.91
CA THR A 77 4.28 -9.66 -0.33
C THR A 77 2.97 -9.12 -0.89
N LEU A 78 1.94 -9.95 -0.97
CA LEU A 78 0.62 -9.55 -1.46
C LEU A 78 0.02 -8.40 -0.64
N GLY A 79 0.10 -8.47 0.70
CA GLY A 79 -0.38 -7.41 1.57
C GLY A 79 0.32 -6.07 1.34
N LYS A 80 1.64 -6.08 1.12
CA LYS A 80 2.42 -4.86 0.82
C LYS A 80 2.05 -4.25 -0.52
N LEU A 81 1.93 -5.06 -1.57
CA LEU A 81 1.51 -4.61 -2.91
C LEU A 81 0.12 -3.97 -2.89
N LEU A 82 -0.83 -4.62 -2.22
CA LEU A 82 -2.20 -4.11 -2.08
C LEU A 82 -2.22 -2.80 -1.27
N LEU A 83 -1.38 -2.67 -0.25
CA LEU A 83 -1.28 -1.43 0.51
C LEU A 83 -0.78 -0.26 -0.38
N GLU A 84 0.21 -0.51 -1.24
CA GLU A 84 0.71 0.50 -2.18
C GLU A 84 -0.32 0.84 -3.27
N LYS A 85 -1.08 -0.15 -3.76
CA LYS A 85 -2.25 0.08 -4.65
C LYS A 85 -3.29 0.96 -3.99
N ALA A 86 -3.62 0.69 -2.72
CA ALA A 86 -4.55 1.49 -1.96
C ALA A 86 -4.03 2.93 -1.75
N ARG A 87 -2.73 3.12 -1.46
CA ARG A 87 -2.11 4.46 -1.34
C ARG A 87 -2.21 5.24 -2.64
N TYR A 88 -1.90 4.61 -3.76
CA TYR A 88 -2.03 5.23 -5.08
C TYR A 88 -3.47 5.68 -5.33
N ARG A 89 -4.44 4.77 -5.19
CA ARG A 89 -5.87 5.08 -5.38
C ARG A 89 -6.32 6.24 -4.52
N CYS A 90 -5.92 6.26 -3.24
CA CYS A 90 -6.18 7.39 -2.34
C CYS A 90 -5.59 8.70 -2.90
N SER A 91 -4.34 8.69 -3.36
CA SER A 91 -3.66 9.90 -3.86
C SER A 91 -4.21 10.48 -5.16
N VAL A 92 -4.79 9.65 -6.03
CA VAL A 92 -5.43 10.06 -7.29
C VAL A 92 -6.94 10.25 -7.14
N GLY A 93 -7.46 9.99 -5.95
CA GLY A 93 -8.85 10.22 -5.63
C GLY A 93 -9.81 9.14 -6.16
N GLU A 94 -9.38 7.90 -6.16
CA GLU A 94 -10.20 6.70 -6.43
C GLU A 94 -10.59 6.00 -5.12
N ASP A 95 -11.55 5.05 -5.19
CA ASP A 95 -11.91 4.24 -4.02
C ASP A 95 -10.80 3.24 -3.68
N PHE A 96 -10.15 3.48 -2.54
CA PHE A 96 -9.03 2.68 -2.04
C PHE A 96 -9.42 1.73 -0.91
N PHE A 97 -10.57 1.96 -0.28
CA PHE A 97 -10.96 1.27 0.94
C PHE A 97 -11.07 -0.26 0.78
N PRO A 98 -11.67 -0.80 -0.31
CA PRO A 98 -11.71 -2.25 -0.53
C PRO A 98 -10.31 -2.87 -0.65
N VAL A 99 -9.41 -2.18 -1.34
CA VAL A 99 -8.02 -2.64 -1.55
C VAL A 99 -7.24 -2.60 -0.24
N GLN A 100 -7.42 -1.55 0.56
CA GLN A 100 -6.80 -1.45 1.88
C GLN A 100 -7.30 -2.55 2.83
N ARG A 101 -8.60 -2.87 2.79
CA ARG A 101 -9.16 -3.97 3.58
C ARG A 101 -8.56 -5.32 3.20
N GLU A 102 -8.37 -5.57 1.91
CA GLU A 102 -7.71 -6.79 1.45
C GLU A 102 -6.23 -6.85 1.85
N ALA A 103 -5.53 -5.71 1.85
CA ALA A 103 -4.15 -5.62 2.34
C ALA A 103 -4.04 -6.06 3.82
N LEU A 104 -4.94 -5.58 4.69
CA LEU A 104 -4.97 -5.99 6.10
C LEU A 104 -5.41 -7.45 6.28
N ARG A 105 -6.28 -7.98 5.41
CA ARG A 105 -6.61 -9.41 5.41
C ARG A 105 -5.38 -10.26 5.10
N CYS A 106 -4.56 -9.83 4.13
CA CYS A 106 -3.30 -10.49 3.82
C CYS A 106 -2.32 -10.43 5.00
N GLN A 107 -2.27 -9.31 5.74
CA GLN A 107 -1.51 -9.23 7.00
C GLN A 107 -1.97 -10.29 8.02
N LEU A 108 -3.27 -10.44 8.24
CA LEU A 108 -3.81 -11.45 9.14
C LEU A 108 -3.48 -12.88 8.68
N LYS A 109 -3.65 -13.18 7.39
CA LYS A 109 -3.26 -14.49 6.82
C LYS A 109 -1.77 -14.77 6.99
N HIS A 110 -0.92 -13.77 6.83
CA HIS A 110 0.51 -13.90 7.09
C HIS A 110 0.80 -14.22 8.56
N LEU A 111 0.15 -13.51 9.50
CA LEU A 111 0.27 -13.79 10.93
C LEU A 111 -0.23 -15.20 11.29
N GLN A 112 -1.37 -15.63 10.73
CA GLN A 112 -1.92 -16.97 10.89
C GLN A 112 -0.93 -18.04 10.42
N ARG A 113 -0.40 -17.89 9.19
CA ARG A 113 0.61 -18.79 8.62
C ARG A 113 1.92 -18.83 9.44
N SER A 114 2.21 -17.74 10.16
CA SER A 114 3.36 -17.63 11.07
C SER A 114 3.09 -18.15 12.49
N GLY A 115 1.93 -18.77 12.73
CA GLY A 115 1.57 -19.39 14.00
C GLY A 115 0.93 -18.47 15.04
N ALA A 116 0.50 -17.26 14.65
CA ALA A 116 -0.24 -16.38 15.56
C ALA A 116 -1.66 -16.92 15.80
N THR A 117 -2.03 -17.12 17.06
CA THR A 117 -3.40 -17.51 17.46
C THR A 117 -4.23 -16.30 17.88
N LYS A 118 -3.57 -15.22 18.30
CA LYS A 118 -4.20 -13.95 18.69
C LYS A 118 -3.48 -12.78 18.07
N VAL A 119 -4.25 -11.71 17.86
CA VAL A 119 -3.75 -10.42 17.40
C VAL A 119 -4.28 -9.32 18.32
N ARG A 120 -3.52 -8.25 18.43
CA ARG A 120 -3.98 -6.99 18.99
C ARG A 120 -4.06 -5.94 17.89
N ILE A 121 -5.06 -5.08 17.95
CA ILE A 121 -5.13 -3.91 17.09
C ILE A 121 -4.16 -2.85 17.64
N VAL A 122 -3.33 -2.32 16.74
CA VAL A 122 -2.42 -1.21 17.02
C VAL A 122 -2.79 -0.05 16.12
N SER A 123 -3.15 1.07 16.73
CA SER A 123 -3.45 2.31 16.07
C SER A 123 -2.16 3.02 15.62
N GLY A 124 -2.28 3.87 14.61
CA GLY A 124 -1.15 4.67 14.13
C GLY A 124 -0.60 5.58 15.25
N HIS A 125 0.71 5.56 15.45
CA HIS A 125 1.36 6.45 16.41
C HIS A 125 1.51 7.86 15.84
N ASP A 126 0.99 8.87 16.55
CA ASP A 126 1.19 10.34 16.35
C ASP A 126 -0.04 11.20 16.74
N GLY A 127 -1.01 10.65 17.48
CA GLY A 127 -2.22 11.40 17.84
C GLY A 127 -3.17 11.64 16.64
N MET A 128 -2.89 11.01 15.48
CA MET A 128 -3.73 11.09 14.28
C MET A 128 -4.58 9.83 14.08
N VAL A 129 -5.00 9.22 15.18
CA VAL A 129 -5.92 8.07 15.18
C VAL A 129 -7.34 8.62 15.09
N CYS A 130 -8.14 8.18 14.12
CA CYS A 130 -9.55 8.57 14.07
C CYS A 130 -10.30 7.99 15.28
N ALA A 131 -11.39 8.63 15.71
CA ALA A 131 -12.14 8.22 16.90
C ALA A 131 -12.53 6.74 16.85
N ARG A 132 -12.95 6.25 15.68
CA ARG A 132 -13.31 4.84 15.46
C ARG A 132 -12.11 3.88 15.65
N CYS A 133 -10.93 4.22 15.12
CA CYS A 133 -9.75 3.40 15.34
C CYS A 133 -9.30 3.43 16.80
N ALA A 134 -9.53 4.53 17.52
CA ALA A 134 -9.17 4.65 18.93
C ALA A 134 -10.00 3.72 19.81
N GLU A 135 -11.28 3.49 19.47
CA GLU A 135 -12.16 2.53 20.15
C GLU A 135 -11.65 1.08 20.05
N HIS A 136 -10.85 0.78 19.03
CA HIS A 136 -10.27 -0.53 18.81
C HIS A 136 -8.83 -0.67 19.32
N GLU A 137 -8.18 0.39 19.81
CA GLU A 137 -6.79 0.34 20.28
C GLU A 137 -6.63 -0.72 21.39
N GLY A 138 -5.66 -1.62 21.21
CA GLY A 138 -5.36 -2.66 22.18
C GLY A 138 -6.38 -3.81 22.24
N MET A 139 -7.48 -3.75 21.46
CA MET A 139 -8.44 -4.86 21.34
C MET A 139 -7.71 -6.13 20.91
N VAL A 140 -7.91 -7.21 21.65
CA VAL A 140 -7.33 -8.53 21.39
C VAL A 140 -8.41 -9.45 20.83
N LEU A 141 -8.10 -10.09 19.70
CA LEU A 141 -8.98 -11.03 19.01
C LEU A 141 -8.20 -12.32 18.74
N SER A 142 -8.90 -13.45 18.64
CA SER A 142 -8.33 -14.61 17.94
C SER A 142 -8.09 -14.26 16.46
N ILE A 143 -7.15 -14.97 15.83
CA ILE A 143 -6.84 -14.72 14.43
C ILE A 143 -8.05 -15.03 13.52
N GLU A 144 -8.87 -16.02 13.88
CA GLU A 144 -10.12 -16.37 13.21
C GLU A 144 -11.16 -15.26 13.33
N GLU A 145 -11.42 -14.77 14.55
CA GLU A 145 -12.34 -13.65 14.78
C GLU A 145 -11.92 -12.40 14.01
N ALA A 146 -10.62 -12.10 13.97
CA ALA A 146 -10.11 -10.94 13.22
C ALA A 146 -10.30 -11.10 11.69
N LEU A 147 -10.12 -12.30 11.14
CA LEU A 147 -10.33 -12.59 9.71
C LEU A 147 -11.80 -12.54 9.31
N GLU A 148 -12.70 -12.95 10.21
CA GLU A 148 -14.15 -12.92 9.98
C GLU A 148 -14.71 -11.51 10.10
N SER A 149 -14.45 -10.85 11.23
CA SER A 149 -15.05 -9.54 11.54
C SER A 149 -14.35 -8.37 10.84
N MET A 150 -13.05 -8.50 10.52
CA MET A 150 -12.23 -7.46 9.88
C MET A 150 -12.50 -6.05 10.45
N PRO A 151 -12.35 -5.83 11.77
CA PRO A 151 -12.67 -4.55 12.42
C PRO A 151 -11.83 -3.39 11.87
N LEU A 152 -10.64 -3.69 11.33
CA LEU A 152 -9.84 -2.76 10.54
C LEU A 152 -9.82 -3.15 9.05
N PRO A 153 -9.70 -2.16 8.14
CA PRO A 153 -9.71 -0.73 8.42
C PRO A 153 -11.15 -0.25 8.63
N VAL A 154 -11.36 0.69 9.55
CA VAL A 154 -12.59 1.50 9.56
C VAL A 154 -12.43 2.61 8.53
N ARG A 155 -13.51 2.98 7.83
CA ARG A 155 -13.49 4.13 6.93
C ARG A 155 -13.27 5.38 7.80
N CYS A 156 -12.04 5.90 7.79
CA CYS A 156 -11.67 7.08 8.56
C CYS A 156 -12.44 8.29 8.03
N ASP A 157 -12.94 9.10 8.95
CA ASP A 157 -13.50 10.40 8.63
C ASP A 157 -12.37 11.42 8.39
N ALA A 158 -12.73 12.44 7.62
CA ALA A 158 -11.85 13.52 7.17
C ALA A 158 -11.16 14.30 8.31
N SER A 159 -11.64 14.16 9.54
CA SER A 159 -11.14 14.85 10.73
C SER A 159 -9.77 14.33 11.20
N SER A 160 -9.35 13.15 10.76
CA SER A 160 -8.07 12.49 11.12
C SER A 160 -6.84 13.00 10.33
N ARG A 161 -6.93 14.18 9.69
CA ARG A 161 -6.00 14.65 8.65
C ARG A 161 -4.65 15.18 9.16
N ARG A 162 -3.55 14.64 8.58
CA ARG A 162 -2.40 15.42 8.06
C ARG A 162 -1.78 14.88 6.76
N VAL A 163 -2.36 13.88 6.09
CA VAL A 163 -1.99 13.64 4.68
C VAL A 163 -2.84 14.60 3.87
N ALA A 164 -2.22 15.62 3.29
CA ALA A 164 -2.84 16.62 2.43
C ALA A 164 -3.35 15.96 1.14
N VAL A 165 -4.45 15.22 1.24
CA VAL A 165 -5.30 14.92 0.11
C VAL A 165 -6.41 15.97 0.17
N GLU A 166 -6.62 16.68 -0.93
CA GLU A 166 -7.66 17.71 -1.05
C GLU A 166 -9.06 17.14 -0.82
N ASP A 167 -9.18 15.81 -0.84
CA ASP A 167 -10.40 15.11 -0.49
C ASP A 167 -10.41 14.62 0.96
N ASP A 168 -11.61 14.62 1.50
CA ASP A 168 -11.96 14.28 2.87
C ASP A 168 -11.86 12.77 3.19
N ARG A 169 -11.19 11.95 2.37
CA ARG A 169 -11.34 10.48 2.44
C ARG A 169 -10.47 9.73 3.44
N GLY A 170 -9.48 10.38 4.07
CA GLY A 170 -8.72 9.89 5.23
C GLY A 170 -7.96 8.55 5.06
N TRP A 171 -6.65 8.50 5.31
CA TRP A 171 -5.86 7.27 5.21
C TRP A 171 -5.68 6.56 6.57
N CYS A 172 -6.13 5.31 6.70
CA CYS A 172 -5.91 4.52 7.91
C CYS A 172 -4.50 3.93 7.97
N ARG A 173 -3.82 4.06 9.11
CA ARG A 173 -2.49 3.46 9.39
C ARG A 173 -2.52 2.40 10.50
N CYS A 174 -3.71 2.06 10.98
CA CYS A 174 -3.85 1.05 12.03
C CYS A 174 -3.65 -0.34 11.43
N PHE A 175 -3.14 -1.27 12.23
CA PHE A 175 -2.74 -2.59 11.77
C PHE A 175 -2.92 -3.64 12.87
N TYR A 176 -2.87 -4.92 12.47
CA TYR A 176 -2.87 -6.03 13.42
C TYR A 176 -1.44 -6.40 13.79
N ALA A 177 -1.16 -6.48 15.08
CA ALA A 177 0.10 -7.00 15.60
C ALA A 177 -0.12 -8.35 16.28
N ARG A 178 0.84 -9.25 16.16
CA ARG A 178 0.84 -10.51 16.90
C ARG A 178 0.72 -10.23 18.40
N LYS A 179 -0.12 -11.01 19.08
CA LYS A 179 -0.22 -11.01 20.54
C LYS A 179 0.02 -12.44 21.02
N ASP A 180 1.18 -12.66 21.63
CA ASP A 180 1.49 -13.88 22.37
C ASP A 180 0.80 -13.86 23.75
#